data_AF-A0A9D2TAH2-F1
#
_entry.id   AF-A0A9D2TAH2-F1
#
_cell.length_a   1.000
_cell.length_b   1.000
_cell.length_c   1.000
_cell.angle_alpha   90.00
_cell.angle_beta   90.00
_cell.angle_gamma   90.00
#
_symmetry.space_group_name_H-M   'P 1'
#
loop_
_entity.id
_entity.type
_entity.pdbx_description
1 polymer ?
#
loop_
_entity_poly.entity_id
_entity_poly.type
_entity_poly.pdbx_seq_one_letter_code
_entity_poly.pdbx_strand_id
1 'polypeptide(L)'
;MKQMSGSEVLIYGYGAVCLCMIVFNLVYNAVQRGKEPRIEKKVEHLKTALLQKYGAADGTRASENPAAVPDTSVFFRQMHLKPEKSEDLLILAETLSDIFDSEHREAGVCFIRKLQPDFLRLAKEYLKKDSMQTAYFAAFLQEYVPWTEYSDDLLEVLLEYAAKQNMYCRINALDALYASGNAPYVVKALNIQDRMETLLHTRVLTEGLLSFSGNHEELMKMLLERFGEFSVRIRLAVLNYIRFQSGEYKEFMYRIMTDEQEDRELRLSAERYFGRYPWEQARDALLAFARDKETLRWEYAAVAAAALKDYRGEDVISALKSALYSSNWYVRYNAAVSLEASGFSYTELIDVMAGKDRYAREMMEYRLGEQRLMENQKVSKEGRGEA
;
A
#
# COMPACT_ATOMS: atom_id res chain seq x y z
N MET A 1 30.07 35.02 -47.68
CA MET A 1 29.40 34.14 -46.70
C MET A 1 29.39 34.85 -45.37
N LYS A 2 28.22 35.30 -44.87
CA LYS A 2 28.11 35.92 -43.54
C LYS A 2 28.33 34.83 -42.48
N GLN A 3 29.32 35.01 -41.60
CA GLN A 3 29.51 34.19 -40.41
C GLN A 3 28.29 34.41 -39.49
N MET A 4 27.48 33.37 -39.29
CA MET A 4 26.38 33.40 -38.34
C MET A 4 26.93 33.57 -36.92
N SER A 5 26.28 34.42 -36.13
CA SER A 5 26.62 34.60 -34.72
C SER A 5 26.40 33.28 -33.96
N GLY A 6 27.23 32.96 -32.96
CA GLY A 6 27.05 31.77 -32.12
C GLY A 6 25.67 31.67 -31.47
N SER A 7 25.01 32.82 -31.22
CA SER A 7 23.63 32.88 -30.75
C SER A 7 22.59 32.46 -31.79
N GLU A 8 22.81 32.76 -33.07
CA GLU A 8 21.90 32.37 -34.16
C GLU A 8 21.96 30.85 -34.39
N VAL A 9 23.16 30.26 -34.36
CA VAL A 9 23.33 28.81 -34.48
C VAL A 9 22.62 28.06 -33.34
N LEU A 10 22.68 28.58 -32.12
CA LEU A 10 21.95 28.02 -30.98
C LEU A 10 20.43 28.13 -31.17
N ILE A 11 19.92 29.30 -31.58
CA ILE A 11 18.47 29.50 -31.79
C ILE A 11 17.94 28.59 -32.90
N TYR A 12 18.64 28.49 -34.03
CA TYR A 12 18.23 27.58 -35.11
C TYR A 12 18.37 26.11 -34.73
N GLY A 13 19.40 25.75 -33.95
CA GLY A 13 19.58 24.39 -33.42
C GLY A 13 18.46 23.97 -32.48
N TYR A 14 18.13 24.81 -31.48
CA TYR A 14 17.01 24.56 -30.58
C TYR A 14 15.66 24.58 -31.32
N GLY A 15 15.49 25.49 -32.27
CA GLY A 15 14.30 25.54 -33.13
C GLY A 15 14.08 24.25 -33.92
N ALA A 16 15.15 23.68 -34.49
CA ALA A 16 15.09 22.40 -35.20
C ALA A 16 14.74 21.23 -34.27
N VAL A 17 15.34 21.16 -33.07
CA VAL A 17 15.04 20.11 -32.08
C VAL A 17 13.59 20.19 -31.60
N CYS A 18 13.08 21.39 -31.30
CA CYS A 18 11.68 21.59 -30.94
C CYS A 18 10.73 21.19 -32.07
N LEU A 19 11.04 21.54 -33.32
CA LEU A 19 10.24 21.16 -34.48
C LEU A 19 10.23 19.64 -34.67
N CYS A 20 11.38 18.97 -34.50
CA CYS A 20 11.46 17.51 -34.53
C CYS A 20 10.64 16.84 -33.41
N MET A 21 10.65 17.38 -32.19
CA MET A 21 9.81 16.86 -31.09
C MET A 21 8.32 17.04 -31.39
N ILE A 22 7.92 18.18 -31.96
CA ILE A 22 6.51 18.43 -32.35
C ILE A 22 6.09 17.46 -33.45
N VAL A 23 6.89 17.29 -34.50
CA VAL A 23 6.60 16.35 -35.59
C VAL A 23 6.55 14.91 -35.06
N PHE A 24 7.49 14.51 -34.20
CA PHE A 24 7.48 13.20 -33.56
C PHE A 24 6.19 12.99 -32.75
N ASN A 25 5.79 13.94 -31.92
CA ASN A 25 4.56 13.86 -31.13
C ASN A 25 3.30 13.82 -32.00
N LEU A 26 3.26 14.56 -33.10
CA LEU A 26 2.15 14.54 -34.06
C LEU A 26 2.04 13.18 -34.76
N VAL A 27 3.17 12.64 -35.25
CA VAL A 27 3.21 11.31 -35.88
C VAL A 27 2.86 10.22 -34.87
N TYR A 28 3.41 10.29 -33.65
CA TYR A 28 3.10 9.36 -32.57
C TYR A 28 1.61 9.36 -32.22
N ASN A 29 1.02 10.55 -32.03
CA ASN A 29 -0.41 10.70 -31.74
C ASN A 29 -1.29 10.24 -32.91
N ALA A 30 -0.90 10.50 -34.16
CA ALA A 30 -1.65 10.03 -35.33
C ALA A 30 -1.61 8.49 -35.44
N VAL A 31 -0.46 7.88 -35.15
CA VAL A 31 -0.31 6.41 -35.10
C VAL A 31 -1.14 5.82 -33.96
N GLN A 32 -1.17 6.45 -32.78
CA GLN A 32 -1.98 6.00 -31.65
C GLN A 32 -3.48 6.07 -31.95
N ARG A 33 -3.97 7.22 -32.46
CA ARG A 33 -5.38 7.40 -32.86
C ARG A 33 -5.84 6.44 -33.95
N GLY A 34 -4.94 6.00 -34.83
CA GLY A 34 -5.25 5.00 -35.86
C GLY A 34 -5.33 3.56 -35.33
N LYS A 35 -4.70 3.28 -34.18
CA LYS A 35 -4.69 1.97 -33.52
C LYS A 35 -5.85 1.78 -32.55
N GLU A 36 -6.25 2.83 -31.84
CA GLU A 36 -7.36 2.83 -30.86
C GLU A 36 -8.65 2.15 -31.38
N PRO A 37 -9.27 2.57 -32.51
CA PRO A 37 -10.51 1.96 -32.98
C PRO A 37 -10.35 0.53 -33.49
N ARG A 38 -9.11 0.08 -33.76
CA ARG A 38 -8.81 -1.33 -34.10
C ARG A 38 -8.66 -2.17 -32.85
N ILE A 39 -8.06 -1.62 -31.79
CA ILE A 39 -7.91 -2.27 -30.49
C ILE A 39 -9.29 -2.44 -29.85
N GLU A 40 -10.11 -1.37 -29.80
CA GLU A 40 -11.49 -1.42 -29.29
C GLU A 40 -12.32 -2.51 -29.98
N LYS A 41 -12.28 -2.58 -31.32
CA LYS A 41 -12.96 -3.65 -32.07
C LYS A 41 -12.44 -5.04 -31.74
N LYS A 42 -11.15 -5.18 -31.47
CA LYS A 42 -10.53 -6.46 -31.10
C LYS A 42 -10.92 -6.86 -29.68
N VAL A 43 -10.99 -5.91 -28.75
CA VAL A 43 -11.48 -6.09 -27.37
C VAL A 43 -12.95 -6.53 -27.40
N GLU A 44 -13.83 -5.82 -28.11
CA GLU A 44 -15.26 -6.19 -28.22
C GLU A 44 -15.47 -7.56 -28.88
N HIS A 45 -14.69 -7.87 -29.92
CA HIS A 45 -14.72 -9.19 -30.56
C HIS A 45 -14.28 -10.29 -29.58
N LEU A 46 -13.19 -10.07 -28.85
CA LEU A 46 -12.68 -11.01 -27.87
C LEU A 46 -13.66 -11.22 -26.72
N LYS A 47 -14.25 -10.13 -26.21
CA LYS A 47 -15.29 -10.14 -25.18
C LYS A 47 -16.46 -11.01 -25.60
N THR A 48 -17.00 -10.76 -26.79
CA THR A 48 -18.11 -11.55 -27.36
C THR A 48 -17.76 -13.04 -27.45
N ALA A 49 -16.56 -13.37 -27.94
CA ALA A 49 -16.11 -14.75 -28.08
C ALA A 49 -15.89 -15.44 -26.71
N LEU A 50 -15.36 -14.71 -25.72
CA LEU A 50 -15.15 -15.19 -24.37
C LEU A 50 -16.50 -15.46 -23.69
N LEU A 51 -17.44 -14.52 -23.77
CA LEU A 51 -18.80 -14.69 -23.22
C LEU A 51 -19.55 -15.84 -23.91
N GLN A 52 -19.42 -16.00 -25.23
CA GLN A 52 -20.04 -17.12 -25.93
C GLN A 52 -19.48 -18.47 -25.48
N LYS A 53 -18.18 -18.54 -25.18
CA LYS A 53 -17.50 -19.79 -24.82
C LYS A 53 -17.58 -20.13 -23.34
N TYR A 54 -17.55 -19.12 -22.47
CA TYR A 54 -17.44 -19.28 -21.01
C TYR A 54 -18.61 -18.68 -20.22
N GLY A 55 -19.53 -17.96 -20.86
CA GLY A 55 -20.67 -17.28 -20.23
C GLY A 55 -21.94 -18.10 -20.11
N ALA A 56 -21.85 -19.44 -20.08
CA ALA A 56 -23.04 -20.27 -19.88
C ALA A 56 -23.56 -20.17 -18.43
N ALA A 57 -24.77 -19.62 -18.33
CA ALA A 57 -25.60 -19.40 -17.15
C ALA A 57 -25.91 -20.66 -16.34
N ASP A 58 -26.15 -20.46 -15.03
CA ASP A 58 -26.79 -21.36 -14.07
C ASP A 58 -26.36 -22.83 -14.13
N GLY A 59 -25.33 -23.17 -13.32
CA GLY A 59 -25.27 -24.40 -12.50
C GLY A 59 -25.44 -25.78 -13.14
N THR A 60 -25.68 -25.90 -14.44
CA THR A 60 -26.28 -27.12 -15.02
C THR A 60 -25.74 -27.45 -16.41
N ARG A 61 -24.45 -27.18 -16.63
CA ARG A 61 -23.62 -27.83 -17.65
C ARG A 61 -22.12 -27.60 -17.39
N ALA A 62 -21.70 -27.69 -16.13
CA ALA A 62 -20.35 -28.18 -15.89
C ALA A 62 -20.37 -29.65 -16.31
N SER A 63 -20.01 -29.93 -17.56
CA SER A 63 -19.62 -31.28 -17.95
C SER A 63 -18.48 -31.67 -17.01
N GLU A 64 -18.79 -32.47 -15.99
CA GLU A 64 -17.87 -33.17 -15.10
C GLU A 64 -17.06 -34.19 -15.91
N ASN A 65 -16.23 -33.69 -16.81
CA ASN A 65 -15.19 -34.48 -17.43
C ASN A 65 -13.87 -33.71 -17.30
N PRO A 66 -13.14 -33.89 -16.19
CA PRO A 66 -11.83 -33.28 -15.97
C PRO A 66 -10.79 -33.62 -17.06
N ALA A 67 -11.08 -34.66 -17.87
CA ALA A 67 -10.17 -35.21 -18.87
C ALA A 67 -10.31 -34.61 -20.28
N ALA A 68 -11.25 -33.70 -20.52
CA ALA A 68 -11.40 -33.03 -21.82
C ALA A 68 -11.19 -31.52 -21.67
N VAL A 69 -9.94 -31.08 -21.51
CA VAL A 69 -9.54 -29.66 -21.52
C VAL A 69 -9.62 -29.13 -22.96
N PRO A 70 -10.58 -28.27 -23.34
CA PRO A 70 -10.53 -27.58 -24.62
C PRO A 70 -9.58 -26.40 -24.48
N ASP A 71 -8.36 -26.66 -24.93
CA ASP A 71 -7.14 -25.87 -24.94
C ASP A 71 -7.33 -24.34 -25.13
N THR A 72 -6.93 -23.56 -24.12
CA THR A 72 -6.74 -22.10 -24.21
C THR A 72 -5.89 -21.72 -25.42
N SER A 73 -4.96 -22.58 -25.84
CA SER A 73 -4.18 -22.38 -27.06
C SER A 73 -5.02 -22.37 -28.34
N VAL A 74 -6.12 -23.14 -28.40
CA VAL A 74 -7.03 -23.15 -29.55
C VAL A 74 -7.82 -21.84 -29.58
N PHE A 75 -8.28 -21.38 -28.41
CA PHE A 75 -8.97 -20.08 -28.31
C PHE A 75 -8.06 -18.93 -28.76
N PHE A 76 -6.83 -18.87 -28.25
CA PHE A 76 -5.87 -17.85 -28.65
C PHE A 76 -5.52 -17.93 -30.14
N ARG A 77 -5.41 -19.13 -30.73
CA ARG A 77 -5.22 -19.29 -32.17
C ARG A 77 -6.39 -18.75 -32.99
N GLN A 78 -7.63 -19.05 -32.59
CA GLN A 78 -8.84 -18.56 -33.25
C GLN A 78 -8.96 -17.03 -33.17
N MET A 79 -8.61 -16.46 -32.03
CA MET A 79 -8.66 -15.01 -31.79
C MET A 79 -7.41 -14.26 -32.28
N HIS A 80 -6.45 -14.97 -32.90
CA HIS A 80 -5.15 -14.42 -33.31
C HIS A 80 -4.44 -13.64 -32.19
N LEU A 81 -4.48 -14.18 -30.97
CA LEU A 81 -3.81 -13.63 -29.78
C LEU A 81 -2.59 -14.47 -29.40
N LYS A 82 -1.53 -13.80 -28.97
CA LYS A 82 -0.33 -14.44 -28.39
C LYS A 82 -0.05 -13.80 -27.04
N PRO A 83 -0.55 -14.37 -25.92
CA PRO A 83 -0.37 -13.78 -24.58
C PRO A 83 1.09 -13.56 -24.18
N GLU A 84 2.04 -14.23 -24.83
CA GLU A 84 3.49 -14.00 -24.70
C GLU A 84 3.92 -12.61 -25.21
N LYS A 85 3.07 -11.90 -25.95
CA LYS A 85 3.29 -10.51 -26.39
C LYS A 85 2.52 -9.56 -25.48
N SER A 86 3.20 -8.52 -25.00
CA SER A 86 2.60 -7.54 -24.09
C SER A 86 1.39 -6.81 -24.70
N GLU A 87 1.41 -6.55 -26.01
CA GLU A 87 0.28 -5.91 -26.72
C GLU A 87 -0.99 -6.79 -26.70
N ASP A 88 -0.86 -8.09 -26.93
CA ASP A 88 -1.99 -9.03 -26.92
C ASP A 88 -2.45 -9.34 -25.49
N LEU A 89 -1.52 -9.34 -24.52
CA LEU A 89 -1.87 -9.43 -23.10
C LEU A 89 -2.64 -8.19 -22.63
N LEU A 90 -2.31 -7.00 -23.15
CA LEU A 90 -3.04 -5.77 -22.86
C LEU A 90 -4.48 -5.82 -23.38
N ILE A 91 -4.69 -6.28 -24.60
CA ILE A 91 -6.03 -6.51 -25.15
C ILE A 91 -6.81 -7.50 -24.30
N LEU A 92 -6.15 -8.58 -23.84
CA LEU A 92 -6.78 -9.55 -22.95
C LEU A 92 -7.15 -8.93 -21.59
N ALA A 93 -6.27 -8.15 -20.99
CA ALA A 93 -6.51 -7.49 -19.71
C ALA A 93 -7.67 -6.48 -19.79
N GLU A 94 -7.70 -5.64 -20.83
CA GLU A 94 -8.79 -4.70 -21.08
C GLU A 94 -10.13 -5.42 -21.24
N THR A 95 -10.12 -6.52 -22.01
CA THR A 95 -11.31 -7.39 -22.16
C THR A 95 -11.76 -8.00 -20.84
N LEU A 96 -10.82 -8.43 -20.00
CA LEU A 96 -11.13 -9.01 -18.70
C LEU A 96 -11.67 -7.94 -17.74
N SER A 97 -11.07 -6.76 -17.66
CA SER A 97 -11.56 -5.64 -16.84
C SER A 97 -13.04 -5.38 -17.12
N ASP A 98 -13.37 -5.23 -18.40
CA ASP A 98 -14.74 -5.06 -18.91
C ASP A 98 -15.71 -6.17 -18.47
N ILE A 99 -15.24 -7.42 -18.43
CA ILE A 99 -16.05 -8.57 -18.01
C ILE A 99 -16.21 -8.60 -16.49
N PHE A 100 -15.14 -8.35 -15.73
CA PHE A 100 -15.12 -8.38 -14.27
C PHE A 100 -15.96 -7.26 -13.63
N ASP A 101 -16.12 -6.13 -14.33
CA ASP A 101 -16.96 -4.99 -13.96
C ASP A 101 -18.42 -5.12 -14.42
N SER A 102 -18.76 -6.19 -15.16
CA SER A 102 -20.10 -6.47 -15.65
C SER A 102 -20.78 -7.62 -14.89
N GLU A 103 -22.06 -7.86 -15.20
CA GLU A 103 -22.81 -9.03 -14.74
C GLU A 103 -22.21 -10.38 -15.17
N HIS A 104 -21.24 -10.37 -16.09
CA HIS A 104 -20.60 -11.58 -16.62
C HIS A 104 -19.30 -11.98 -15.91
N ARG A 105 -19.04 -11.47 -14.71
CA ARG A 105 -17.84 -11.76 -13.91
C ARG A 105 -17.47 -13.25 -13.85
N GLU A 106 -18.46 -14.14 -13.74
CA GLU A 106 -18.23 -15.59 -13.68
C GLU A 106 -17.58 -16.17 -14.94
N ALA A 107 -17.86 -15.61 -16.12
CA ALA A 107 -17.23 -16.01 -17.37
C ALA A 107 -15.72 -15.70 -17.34
N GLY A 108 -15.34 -14.54 -16.79
CA GLY A 108 -13.95 -14.15 -16.57
C GLY A 108 -13.23 -15.10 -15.62
N VAL A 109 -13.86 -15.43 -14.48
CA VAL A 109 -13.32 -16.41 -13.52
C VAL A 109 -13.14 -17.79 -14.16
N CYS A 110 -14.13 -18.26 -14.94
CA CYS A 110 -14.06 -19.53 -15.64
C CYS A 110 -12.92 -19.55 -16.65
N PHE A 111 -12.76 -18.48 -17.43
CA PHE A 111 -11.66 -18.33 -18.37
C PHE A 111 -10.30 -18.37 -17.69
N ILE A 112 -10.12 -17.60 -16.60
CA ILE A 112 -8.86 -17.57 -15.83
C ILE A 112 -8.50 -18.95 -15.27
N ARG A 113 -9.47 -19.68 -14.71
CA ARG A 113 -9.25 -21.07 -14.25
C ARG A 113 -8.78 -21.99 -15.37
N LYS A 114 -9.31 -21.81 -16.59
CA LYS A 114 -8.86 -22.60 -17.76
C LYS A 114 -7.48 -22.17 -18.26
N LEU A 115 -7.08 -20.93 -18.02
CA LEU A 115 -5.75 -20.40 -18.35
C LEU A 115 -4.68 -20.78 -17.32
N GLN A 116 -5.07 -21.24 -16.13
CA GLN A 116 -4.15 -21.56 -15.04
C GLN A 116 -2.93 -22.42 -15.44
N PRO A 117 -3.07 -23.50 -16.24
CA PRO A 117 -1.93 -24.32 -16.64
C PRO A 117 -0.87 -23.58 -17.47
N ASP A 118 -1.25 -22.49 -18.14
CA ASP A 118 -0.34 -21.68 -18.97
C ASP A 118 0.44 -20.65 -18.14
N PHE A 119 0.02 -20.30 -16.93
CA PHE A 119 0.63 -19.18 -16.17
C PHE A 119 2.10 -19.40 -15.89
N LEU A 120 2.53 -20.61 -15.52
CA LEU A 120 3.95 -20.89 -15.28
C LEU A 120 4.79 -20.69 -16.54
N ARG A 121 4.30 -21.16 -17.70
CA ARG A 121 4.98 -21.00 -18.98
C ARG A 121 5.05 -19.53 -19.37
N LEU A 122 3.95 -18.79 -19.25
CA LEU A 122 3.90 -17.35 -19.50
C LEU A 122 4.85 -16.59 -18.56
N ALA A 123 4.86 -16.91 -17.27
CA ALA A 123 5.76 -16.31 -16.30
C ALA A 123 7.24 -16.50 -16.69
N LYS A 124 7.62 -17.71 -17.12
CA LYS A 124 8.99 -17.97 -17.60
C LYS A 124 9.33 -17.21 -18.88
N GLU A 125 8.38 -16.99 -19.78
CA GLU A 125 8.58 -16.15 -20.97
C GLU A 125 8.71 -14.67 -20.62
N TYR A 126 7.87 -14.15 -19.71
CA TYR A 126 7.94 -12.76 -19.25
C TYR A 126 9.15 -12.45 -18.37
N LEU A 127 9.74 -13.46 -17.73
CA LEU A 127 10.99 -13.32 -16.99
C LEU A 127 12.15 -12.88 -17.89
N LYS A 128 12.17 -13.37 -19.14
CA LYS A 128 13.21 -13.12 -20.16
C LYS A 128 13.08 -11.73 -20.81
N LYS A 129 11.95 -11.04 -20.60
CA LYS A 129 11.66 -9.73 -21.18
C LYS A 129 12.26 -8.60 -20.35
N ASP A 130 12.11 -7.37 -20.87
CA ASP A 130 12.46 -6.17 -20.13
C ASP A 130 11.58 -6.01 -18.87
N SER A 131 12.07 -5.24 -17.91
CA SER A 131 11.43 -5.13 -16.60
C SER A 131 10.02 -4.55 -16.63
N MET A 132 9.67 -3.70 -17.60
CA MET A 132 8.30 -3.15 -17.67
C MET A 132 7.32 -4.21 -18.14
N GLN A 133 7.71 -5.02 -19.13
CA GLN A 133 6.90 -6.15 -19.57
C GLN A 133 6.75 -7.20 -18.47
N THR A 134 7.84 -7.52 -17.75
CA THR A 134 7.77 -8.41 -16.58
C THR A 134 6.83 -7.85 -15.50
N ALA A 135 6.94 -6.56 -15.17
CA ALA A 135 6.09 -5.89 -14.19
C ALA A 135 4.61 -5.94 -14.58
N TYR A 136 4.33 -5.76 -15.88
CA TYR A 136 2.97 -5.81 -16.40
C TYR A 136 2.34 -7.21 -16.23
N PHE A 137 3.09 -8.27 -16.49
CA PHE A 137 2.59 -9.63 -16.28
C PHE A 137 2.34 -9.94 -14.80
N ALA A 138 3.18 -9.45 -13.89
CA ALA A 138 2.93 -9.57 -12.45
C ALA A 138 1.64 -8.87 -12.01
N ALA A 139 1.41 -7.64 -12.52
CA ALA A 139 0.15 -6.93 -12.26
C ALA A 139 -1.07 -7.67 -12.83
N PHE A 140 -0.94 -8.25 -14.03
CA PHE A 140 -2.00 -9.09 -14.61
C PHE A 140 -2.35 -10.28 -13.70
N LEU A 141 -1.34 -10.96 -13.14
CA LEU A 141 -1.58 -12.07 -12.21
C LEU A 141 -2.29 -11.59 -10.94
N GLN A 142 -1.79 -10.50 -10.32
CA GLN A 142 -2.38 -9.94 -9.11
C GLN A 142 -3.84 -9.52 -9.29
N GLU A 143 -4.18 -8.93 -10.43
CA GLU A 143 -5.52 -8.40 -10.69
C GLU A 143 -6.54 -9.50 -10.99
N TYR A 144 -6.19 -10.47 -11.84
CA TYR A 144 -7.17 -11.38 -12.42
C TYR A 144 -7.10 -12.82 -11.89
N VAL A 145 -5.99 -13.22 -11.27
CA VAL A 145 -5.79 -14.62 -10.84
C VAL A 145 -6.20 -14.81 -9.39
N PRO A 146 -7.20 -15.66 -9.10
CA PRO A 146 -7.55 -16.00 -7.72
C PRO A 146 -6.36 -16.64 -6.99
N TRP A 147 -6.23 -16.35 -5.70
CA TRP A 147 -5.15 -16.86 -4.85
C TRP A 147 -5.01 -18.40 -4.87
N THR A 148 -6.11 -19.13 -5.05
CA THR A 148 -6.13 -20.61 -5.15
C THR A 148 -5.49 -21.18 -6.41
N GLU A 149 -5.22 -20.36 -7.43
CA GLU A 149 -4.69 -20.81 -8.73
C GLU A 149 -3.16 -20.72 -8.82
N TYR A 150 -2.50 -20.12 -7.83
CA TYR A 150 -1.05 -19.99 -7.77
C TYR A 150 -0.40 -21.32 -7.40
N SER A 151 0.45 -21.86 -8.27
CA SER A 151 1.32 -23.00 -7.96
C SER A 151 2.64 -22.54 -7.33
N ASP A 152 3.26 -23.41 -6.54
CA ASP A 152 4.58 -23.16 -5.95
C ASP A 152 5.64 -22.79 -7.01
N ASP A 153 5.65 -23.48 -8.15
CA ASP A 153 6.55 -23.16 -9.27
C ASP A 153 6.32 -21.74 -9.83
N LEU A 154 5.08 -21.27 -9.87
CA LEU A 154 4.75 -19.91 -10.31
C LEU A 154 5.22 -18.88 -9.28
N LEU A 155 5.06 -19.18 -7.99
CA LEU A 155 5.52 -18.32 -6.90
C LEU A 155 7.05 -18.20 -6.88
N GLU A 156 7.79 -19.28 -7.18
CA GLU A 156 9.24 -19.22 -7.33
C GLU A 156 9.66 -18.27 -8.49
N VAL A 157 8.94 -18.29 -9.62
CA VAL A 157 9.21 -17.32 -10.72
C VAL A 157 8.88 -15.89 -10.28
N LEU A 158 7.82 -15.67 -9.50
CA LEU A 158 7.50 -14.35 -8.95
C LEU A 158 8.55 -13.84 -7.95
N LEU A 159 9.21 -14.73 -7.20
CA LEU A 159 10.37 -14.35 -6.38
C LEU A 159 11.53 -13.85 -7.26
N GLU A 160 11.77 -14.45 -8.42
CA GLU A 160 12.76 -13.95 -9.39
C GLU A 160 12.38 -12.57 -9.93
N TYR A 161 11.08 -12.29 -10.12
CA TYR A 161 10.60 -10.96 -10.52
C TYR A 161 10.85 -9.94 -9.41
N ALA A 162 10.58 -10.31 -8.16
CA ALA A 162 10.83 -9.50 -6.98
C ALA A 162 12.34 -9.24 -6.73
N ALA A 163 13.22 -10.01 -7.36
CA ALA A 163 14.67 -9.83 -7.32
C ALA A 163 15.23 -8.96 -8.46
N LYS A 164 14.41 -8.52 -9.44
CA LYS A 164 14.87 -7.63 -10.52
C LYS A 164 15.23 -6.24 -9.97
N GLN A 165 16.13 -5.51 -10.65
CA GLN A 165 16.56 -4.17 -10.21
C GLN A 165 15.45 -3.10 -10.34
N ASN A 166 14.54 -3.26 -11.30
CA ASN A 166 13.49 -2.28 -11.55
C ASN A 166 12.43 -2.26 -10.43
N MET A 167 12.15 -1.08 -9.89
CA MET A 167 11.23 -0.91 -8.76
C MET A 167 9.79 -1.33 -9.06
N TYR A 168 9.24 -0.97 -10.22
CA TYR A 168 7.87 -1.33 -10.60
C TYR A 168 7.69 -2.84 -10.72
N CYS A 169 8.67 -3.53 -11.31
CA CYS A 169 8.65 -4.98 -11.40
C CYS A 169 8.63 -5.64 -10.02
N ARG A 170 9.41 -5.11 -9.07
CA ARG A 170 9.45 -5.65 -7.71
C ARG A 170 8.14 -5.44 -6.98
N ILE A 171 7.58 -4.23 -7.06
CA ILE A 171 6.31 -3.90 -6.40
C ILE A 171 5.20 -4.80 -6.94
N ASN A 172 5.01 -4.87 -8.25
CA ASN A 172 3.95 -5.70 -8.84
C ASN A 172 4.14 -7.19 -8.55
N ALA A 173 5.40 -7.68 -8.49
CA ALA A 173 5.69 -9.06 -8.11
C ALA A 173 5.36 -9.33 -6.63
N LEU A 174 5.67 -8.39 -5.75
CA LEU A 174 5.27 -8.46 -4.34
C LEU A 174 3.75 -8.45 -4.21
N ASP A 175 3.05 -7.59 -4.93
CA ASP A 175 1.59 -7.52 -4.92
C ASP A 175 0.95 -8.85 -5.36
N ALA A 176 1.50 -9.50 -6.40
CA ALA A 176 1.08 -10.85 -6.80
C ALA A 176 1.39 -11.92 -5.72
N LEU A 177 2.55 -11.82 -5.06
CA LEU A 177 2.91 -12.72 -3.95
C LEU A 177 1.99 -12.52 -2.73
N TYR A 178 1.60 -11.29 -2.41
CA TYR A 178 0.63 -11.01 -1.35
C TYR A 178 -0.76 -11.53 -1.73
N ALA A 179 -1.18 -11.32 -2.98
CA ALA A 179 -2.44 -11.82 -3.53
C ALA A 179 -2.50 -13.35 -3.55
N SER A 180 -1.38 -14.05 -3.67
CA SER A 180 -1.34 -15.53 -3.64
C SER A 180 -1.80 -16.14 -2.31
N GLY A 181 -1.80 -15.37 -1.22
CA GLY A 181 -2.16 -15.86 0.11
C GLY A 181 -1.17 -16.87 0.71
N ASN A 182 0.01 -17.07 0.10
CA ASN A 182 1.00 -18.03 0.56
C ASN A 182 2.07 -17.37 1.46
N ALA A 183 1.88 -17.50 2.79
CA ALA A 183 2.71 -16.84 3.79
C ALA A 183 4.22 -17.19 3.71
N PRO A 184 4.63 -18.46 3.53
CA PRO A 184 6.05 -18.81 3.33
C PRO A 184 6.71 -18.04 2.18
N TYR A 185 6.01 -17.86 1.05
CA TYR A 185 6.56 -17.12 -0.09
C TYR A 185 6.60 -15.62 0.15
N VAL A 186 5.65 -15.05 0.89
CA VAL A 186 5.74 -13.65 1.34
C VAL A 186 6.96 -13.43 2.23
N VAL A 187 7.25 -14.35 3.16
CA VAL A 187 8.45 -14.28 4.00
C VAL A 187 9.72 -14.39 3.16
N LYS A 188 9.79 -15.31 2.19
CA LYS A 188 10.91 -15.40 1.22
C LYS A 188 11.08 -14.08 0.46
N ALA A 189 9.99 -13.49 -0.01
CA ALA A 189 10.01 -12.25 -0.78
C ALA A 189 10.56 -11.07 0.03
N LEU A 190 10.16 -10.94 1.30
CA LEU A 190 10.72 -9.91 2.18
C LEU A 190 12.22 -10.11 2.42
N ASN A 191 12.70 -11.34 2.55
CA ASN A 191 14.15 -11.62 2.65
C ASN A 191 14.90 -11.19 1.39
N ILE A 192 14.32 -11.39 0.20
CA ILE A 192 14.90 -10.87 -1.05
C ILE A 192 14.95 -9.34 -0.96
N GLN A 193 13.84 -8.69 -0.63
CA GLN A 193 13.77 -7.23 -0.54
C GLN A 193 14.74 -6.64 0.48
N ASP A 194 15.06 -7.38 1.54
CA ASP A 194 15.97 -6.93 2.57
C ASP A 194 17.43 -6.85 2.10
N ARG A 195 17.79 -7.68 1.12
CA ARG A 195 19.14 -7.78 0.55
C ARG A 195 19.35 -6.94 -0.70
N MET A 196 18.30 -6.30 -1.22
CA MET A 196 18.38 -5.47 -2.42
C MET A 196 19.16 -4.19 -2.15
N GLU A 197 19.97 -3.73 -3.11
CA GLU A 197 20.71 -2.46 -3.00
C GLU A 197 19.77 -1.25 -2.98
N THR A 198 18.81 -1.21 -3.90
CA THR A 198 17.78 -0.17 -3.92
C THR A 198 16.64 -0.59 -3.01
N LEU A 199 16.45 0.13 -1.90
CA LEU A 199 15.49 -0.24 -0.87
C LEU A 199 14.08 0.30 -1.19
N LEU A 200 13.06 -0.56 -1.08
CA LEU A 200 11.66 -0.13 -1.05
C LEU A 200 11.38 0.60 0.27
N HIS A 201 10.58 1.66 0.21
CA HIS A 201 10.16 2.40 1.38
C HIS A 201 9.28 1.52 2.30
N THR A 202 9.45 1.64 3.62
CA THR A 202 8.73 0.84 4.64
C THR A 202 7.21 0.86 4.45
N ARG A 203 6.65 1.99 4.01
CA ARG A 203 5.22 2.13 3.75
C ARG A 203 4.72 1.17 2.67
N VAL A 204 5.45 1.01 1.57
CA VAL A 204 5.08 0.09 0.47
C VAL A 204 5.00 -1.35 0.98
N LEU A 205 5.99 -1.76 1.78
CA LEU A 205 6.01 -3.10 2.39
C LEU A 205 4.88 -3.30 3.39
N THR A 206 4.53 -2.26 4.16
CA THR A 206 3.44 -2.30 5.13
C THR A 206 2.09 -2.44 4.42
N GLU A 207 1.85 -1.63 3.38
CA GLU A 207 0.62 -1.67 2.58
C GLU A 207 0.46 -3.02 1.88
N GLY A 208 1.54 -3.57 1.32
CA GLY A 208 1.54 -4.90 0.72
C GLY A 208 1.26 -6.04 1.73
N LEU A 209 1.83 -5.97 2.94
CA LEU A 209 1.50 -6.94 3.99
C LEU A 209 0.02 -6.87 4.42
N LEU A 210 -0.57 -5.67 4.41
CA LEU A 210 -2.00 -5.48 4.71
C LEU A 210 -2.91 -5.99 3.59
N SER A 211 -2.44 -6.06 2.34
CA SER A 211 -3.22 -6.63 1.21
C SER A 211 -3.09 -8.14 1.07
N PHE A 212 -2.32 -8.80 1.95
CA PHE A 212 -2.14 -10.25 1.94
C PHE A 212 -3.48 -10.98 2.02
N SER A 213 -3.74 -11.86 1.06
CA SER A 213 -5.05 -12.53 0.92
C SER A 213 -5.21 -13.82 1.74
N GLY A 214 -4.12 -14.28 2.38
CA GLY A 214 -4.09 -15.53 3.14
C GLY A 214 -4.40 -15.35 4.63
N ASN A 215 -3.96 -16.31 5.44
CA ASN A 215 -4.12 -16.23 6.89
C ASN A 215 -3.13 -15.24 7.51
N HIS A 216 -3.61 -14.05 7.89
CA HIS A 216 -2.79 -13.01 8.52
C HIS A 216 -2.14 -13.45 9.84
N GLU A 217 -2.80 -14.28 10.65
CA GLU A 217 -2.24 -14.78 11.90
C GLU A 217 -1.03 -15.69 11.65
N GLU A 218 -1.15 -16.57 10.67
CA GLU A 218 -0.08 -17.45 10.23
C GLU A 218 1.12 -16.64 9.69
N LEU A 219 0.86 -15.65 8.84
CA LEU A 219 1.89 -14.76 8.31
C LEU A 219 2.59 -13.97 9.43
N MET A 220 1.84 -13.39 10.37
CA MET A 220 2.42 -12.66 11.50
C MET A 220 3.32 -13.57 12.34
N LYS A 221 2.91 -14.82 12.63
CA LYS A 221 3.73 -15.79 13.35
C LYS A 221 5.06 -16.05 12.64
N MET A 222 5.04 -16.38 11.34
CA MET A 222 6.27 -16.63 10.58
C MET A 222 7.20 -15.41 10.49
N LEU A 223 6.63 -14.20 10.35
CA LEU A 223 7.40 -12.96 10.33
C LEU A 223 8.07 -12.71 11.68
N LEU A 224 7.38 -13.01 12.78
CA LEU A 224 7.89 -12.83 14.14
C LEU A 224 8.97 -13.85 14.50
N GLU A 225 8.84 -15.11 14.05
CA GLU A 225 9.85 -16.14 14.22
C GLU A 225 11.20 -15.73 13.61
N ARG A 226 11.18 -14.98 12.51
CA ARG A 226 12.38 -14.51 11.79
C ARG A 226 12.67 -13.02 12.02
N PHE A 227 12.00 -12.39 13.00
CA PHE A 227 12.04 -10.94 13.19
C PHE A 227 13.46 -10.40 13.41
N GLY A 228 14.28 -11.11 14.19
CA GLY A 228 15.65 -10.72 14.50
C GLY A 228 16.62 -10.86 13.32
N GLU A 229 16.24 -11.57 12.25
CA GLU A 229 17.07 -11.75 11.06
C GLU A 229 16.94 -10.58 10.07
N PHE A 230 15.87 -9.81 10.20
CA PHE A 230 15.53 -8.73 9.29
C PHE A 230 16.24 -7.42 9.65
N SER A 231 16.52 -6.58 8.65
CA SER A 231 16.96 -5.21 8.89
C SER A 231 15.87 -4.41 9.61
N VAL A 232 16.29 -3.32 10.27
CA VAL A 232 15.38 -2.36 10.94
C VAL A 232 14.22 -1.93 10.02
N ARG A 233 14.48 -1.75 8.73
CA ARG A 233 13.47 -1.34 7.75
C ARG A 233 12.35 -2.37 7.60
N ILE A 234 12.68 -3.65 7.45
CA ILE A 234 11.69 -4.73 7.32
C ILE A 234 11.01 -4.97 8.67
N ARG A 235 11.78 -4.98 9.76
CA ARG A 235 11.23 -5.05 11.14
C ARG A 235 10.17 -3.96 11.36
N LEU A 236 10.45 -2.72 10.97
CA LEU A 236 9.52 -1.60 11.09
C LEU A 236 8.26 -1.79 10.24
N ALA A 237 8.37 -2.35 9.03
CA ALA A 237 7.21 -2.68 8.20
C ALA A 237 6.33 -3.76 8.88
N VAL A 238 6.96 -4.79 9.44
CA VAL A 238 6.27 -5.86 10.19
C VAL A 238 5.58 -5.31 11.43
N LEU A 239 6.23 -4.45 12.22
CA LEU A 239 5.59 -3.83 13.40
C LEU A 239 4.38 -2.97 13.02
N ASN A 240 4.50 -2.18 11.95
CA ASN A 240 3.38 -1.37 11.47
C ASN A 240 2.24 -2.23 10.93
N TYR A 241 2.55 -3.30 10.20
CA TYR A 241 1.58 -4.27 9.73
C TYR A 241 0.80 -4.89 10.90
N ILE A 242 1.51 -5.43 11.90
CA ILE A 242 0.89 -6.00 13.10
C ILE A 242 0.04 -4.95 13.83
N ARG A 243 0.54 -3.71 13.97
CA ARG A 243 -0.21 -2.61 14.59
C ARG A 243 -1.54 -2.35 13.88
N PHE A 244 -1.59 -2.38 12.56
CA PHE A 244 -2.85 -2.16 11.84
C PHE A 244 -3.75 -3.40 11.83
N GLN A 245 -3.18 -4.60 11.97
CA GLN A 245 -3.90 -5.87 11.82
C GLN A 245 -4.40 -6.51 13.12
N SER A 246 -3.63 -6.49 14.22
CA SER A 246 -3.94 -7.31 15.41
C SER A 246 -3.48 -6.74 16.75
N GLY A 247 -4.37 -6.88 17.74
CA GLY A 247 -4.14 -6.55 19.14
C GLY A 247 -3.51 -7.67 19.99
N GLU A 248 -3.18 -8.83 19.41
CA GLU A 248 -2.78 -10.04 20.15
C GLU A 248 -1.28 -10.10 20.52
N TYR A 249 -0.48 -9.11 20.12
CA TYR A 249 0.98 -9.13 20.26
C TYR A 249 1.50 -8.12 21.29
N LYS A 250 0.72 -7.85 22.33
CA LYS A 250 1.01 -6.82 23.35
C LYS A 250 2.34 -7.06 24.06
N GLU A 251 2.62 -8.28 24.50
CA GLU A 251 3.87 -8.63 25.19
C GLU A 251 5.09 -8.46 24.28
N PHE A 252 4.97 -8.82 23.01
CA PHE A 252 6.05 -8.65 22.04
C PHE A 252 6.32 -7.16 21.78
N MET A 253 5.27 -6.38 21.52
CA MET A 253 5.37 -4.93 21.31
C MET A 253 5.92 -4.22 22.55
N TYR A 254 5.52 -4.65 23.75
CA TYR A 254 6.02 -4.05 24.99
C TYR A 254 7.52 -4.23 25.14
N ARG A 255 8.04 -5.45 24.88
CA ARG A 255 9.49 -5.70 24.90
C ARG A 255 10.23 -4.78 23.95
N ILE A 256 9.77 -4.63 22.71
CA ILE A 256 10.37 -3.73 21.72
C ILE A 256 10.32 -2.27 22.22
N MET A 257 9.18 -1.80 22.71
CA MET A 257 9.02 -0.43 23.19
C MET A 257 10.00 -0.08 24.34
N THR A 258 10.21 -1.01 25.28
CA THR A 258 11.02 -0.78 26.48
C THR A 258 12.50 -1.10 26.32
N ASP A 259 12.92 -1.79 25.25
CA ASP A 259 14.32 -2.12 25.04
C ASP A 259 15.11 -0.88 24.56
N GLU A 260 15.97 -0.33 25.42
CA GLU A 260 16.77 0.85 25.09
C GLU A 260 17.85 0.60 24.03
N GLN A 261 18.18 -0.67 23.75
CA GLN A 261 19.14 -1.03 22.69
C GLN A 261 18.48 -1.17 21.33
N GLU A 262 17.15 -1.19 21.25
CA GLU A 262 16.43 -1.27 19.99
C GLU A 262 16.45 0.05 19.22
N ASP A 263 16.29 -0.08 17.90
CA ASP A 263 16.20 1.07 17.02
C ASP A 263 15.03 1.97 17.41
N ARG A 264 15.29 3.28 17.45
CA ARG A 264 14.34 4.29 17.88
C ARG A 264 13.00 4.23 17.12
N GLU A 265 13.01 3.99 15.81
CA GLU A 265 11.76 3.93 15.03
C GLU A 265 10.95 2.66 15.34
N LEU A 266 11.60 1.55 15.69
CA LEU A 266 10.93 0.33 16.13
C LEU A 266 10.24 0.55 17.47
N ARG A 267 10.94 1.20 18.42
CA ARG A 267 10.38 1.56 19.73
C ARG A 267 9.17 2.49 19.58
N LEU A 268 9.27 3.54 18.76
CA LEU A 268 8.16 4.45 18.47
C LEU A 268 6.99 3.74 17.75
N SER A 269 7.26 2.75 16.88
CA SER A 269 6.20 1.95 16.25
C SER A 269 5.46 1.10 17.29
N ALA A 270 6.19 0.45 18.19
CA ALA A 270 5.63 -0.32 19.29
C ALA A 270 4.89 0.56 20.32
N GLU A 271 5.33 1.79 20.53
CA GLU A 271 4.60 2.74 21.38
C GLU A 271 3.25 3.14 20.76
N ARG A 272 3.24 3.44 19.46
CA ARG A 272 1.99 3.70 18.71
C ARG A 272 1.05 2.49 18.69
N TYR A 273 1.55 1.27 18.90
CA TYR A 273 0.73 0.08 19.03
C TYR A 273 -0.19 0.17 20.25
N PHE A 274 0.34 0.60 21.40
CA PHE A 274 -0.44 0.74 22.63
C PHE A 274 -1.43 1.91 22.61
N GLY A 275 -1.22 2.89 21.73
CA GLY A 275 -2.25 3.90 21.43
C GLY A 275 -3.45 3.35 20.66
N ARG A 276 -3.32 2.21 19.97
CA ARG A 276 -4.43 1.54 19.27
C ARG A 276 -5.02 0.39 20.08
N TYR A 277 -4.17 -0.32 20.82
CA TYR A 277 -4.55 -1.44 21.68
C TYR A 277 -4.10 -1.14 23.12
N PRO A 278 -4.90 -0.36 23.89
CA PRO A 278 -4.58 -0.05 25.27
C PRO A 278 -4.33 -1.31 26.09
N TRP A 279 -3.23 -1.28 26.85
CA TRP A 279 -2.79 -2.37 27.71
C TRP A 279 -2.27 -1.79 29.02
N GLU A 280 -2.88 -2.17 30.14
CA GLU A 280 -2.59 -1.60 31.45
C GLU A 280 -1.13 -1.79 31.86
N GLN A 281 -0.53 -2.91 31.48
CA GLN A 281 0.88 -3.23 31.74
C GLN A 281 1.85 -2.29 31.00
N ALA A 282 1.41 -1.60 29.93
CA ALA A 282 2.21 -0.60 29.25
C ALA A 282 2.07 0.81 29.84
N ARG A 283 1.09 1.02 30.74
CA ARG A 283 0.75 2.35 31.29
C ARG A 283 1.94 3.05 31.92
N ASP A 284 2.67 2.38 32.81
CA ASP A 284 3.77 3.01 33.54
C ASP A 284 4.88 3.49 32.61
N ALA A 285 5.20 2.70 31.57
CA ALA A 285 6.16 3.08 30.54
C ALA A 285 5.68 4.30 29.73
N LEU A 286 4.42 4.31 29.30
CA LEU A 286 3.84 5.44 28.58
C LEU A 286 3.79 6.71 29.43
N LEU A 287 3.43 6.60 30.72
CA LEU A 287 3.47 7.72 31.65
C LEU A 287 4.89 8.26 31.84
N ALA A 288 5.88 7.38 31.93
CA ALA A 288 7.29 7.77 32.03
C ALA A 288 7.74 8.54 30.78
N PHE A 289 7.43 8.02 29.57
CA PHE A 289 7.76 8.70 28.31
C PHE A 289 7.07 10.06 28.18
N ALA A 290 5.78 10.16 28.51
CA ALA A 290 5.04 11.43 28.43
C ALA A 290 5.55 12.50 29.41
N ARG A 291 6.13 12.08 30.54
CA ARG A 291 6.72 12.98 31.55
C ARG A 291 8.18 13.32 31.26
N ASP A 292 8.83 12.61 30.33
CA ASP A 292 10.21 12.88 29.95
C ASP A 292 10.31 14.28 29.31
N LYS A 293 11.17 15.12 29.89
CA LYS A 293 11.42 16.49 29.45
C LYS A 293 12.73 16.61 28.67
N GLU A 294 13.41 15.51 28.40
CA GLU A 294 14.64 15.50 27.61
C GLU A 294 14.33 15.92 26.15
N THR A 295 14.91 17.05 25.73
CA THR A 295 14.64 17.65 24.42
C THR A 295 14.93 16.71 23.25
N LEU A 296 15.92 15.82 23.38
CA LEU A 296 16.32 14.87 22.33
C LEU A 296 15.42 13.64 22.23
N ARG A 297 14.53 13.42 23.21
CA ARG A 297 13.60 12.28 23.30
C ARG A 297 12.14 12.70 23.10
N TRP A 298 11.91 13.89 22.56
CA TRP A 298 10.59 14.47 22.42
C TRP A 298 9.61 13.61 21.62
N GLU A 299 10.10 12.79 20.68
CA GLU A 299 9.24 11.92 19.87
C GLU A 299 8.55 10.85 20.72
N TYR A 300 9.25 10.28 21.70
CA TYR A 300 8.64 9.36 22.67
C TYR A 300 7.58 10.09 23.49
N ALA A 301 7.91 11.26 24.06
CA ALA A 301 6.93 12.04 24.81
C ALA A 301 5.70 12.42 23.96
N ALA A 302 5.88 12.73 22.68
CA ALA A 302 4.80 13.08 21.77
C ALA A 302 3.93 11.87 21.43
N VAL A 303 4.53 10.72 21.14
CA VAL A 303 3.79 9.48 20.86
C VAL A 303 3.07 9.00 22.13
N ALA A 304 3.69 9.07 23.30
CA ALA A 304 3.11 8.67 24.57
C ALA A 304 1.90 9.53 24.91
N ALA A 305 2.03 10.84 24.76
CA ALA A 305 0.93 11.77 24.97
C ALA A 305 -0.27 11.44 24.07
N ALA A 306 -0.02 11.02 22.81
CA ALA A 306 -1.08 10.57 21.91
C ALA A 306 -1.65 9.20 22.32
N ALA A 307 -0.81 8.24 22.71
CA ALA A 307 -1.21 6.89 23.10
C ALA A 307 -2.05 6.87 24.38
N LEU A 308 -1.76 7.76 25.32
CA LEU A 308 -2.47 7.89 26.60
C LEU A 308 -3.93 8.37 26.46
N LYS A 309 -4.37 8.77 25.26
CA LYS A 309 -5.76 9.20 24.97
C LYS A 309 -6.81 8.22 25.49
N ASP A 310 -6.58 6.92 25.33
CA ASP A 310 -7.54 5.86 25.66
C ASP A 310 -7.25 5.20 27.02
N TYR A 311 -6.28 5.75 27.77
CA TYR A 311 -5.98 5.34 29.16
C TYR A 311 -6.75 6.24 30.14
N ARG A 312 -7.18 5.68 31.28
CA ARG A 312 -8.01 6.39 32.28
C ARG A 312 -7.31 6.46 33.63
N GLY A 313 -7.39 7.62 34.30
CA GLY A 313 -6.92 7.80 35.69
C GLY A 313 -6.28 9.17 35.93
N GLU A 314 -6.18 9.57 37.20
CA GLU A 314 -5.64 10.87 37.61
C GLU A 314 -4.15 11.04 37.27
N ASP A 315 -3.39 9.96 37.34
CA ASP A 315 -1.99 9.86 36.92
C ASP A 315 -1.78 10.14 35.42
N VAL A 316 -2.69 9.65 34.57
CA VAL A 316 -2.72 9.93 33.12
C VAL A 316 -3.03 11.40 32.89
N ILE A 317 -4.06 11.94 33.54
CA ILE A 317 -4.43 13.35 33.45
C ILE A 317 -3.26 14.23 33.90
N SER A 318 -2.62 13.88 35.01
CA SER A 318 -1.44 14.58 35.55
C SER A 318 -0.25 14.54 34.58
N ALA A 319 0.02 13.39 33.96
CA ALA A 319 1.08 13.26 32.95
C ALA A 319 0.80 14.12 31.72
N LEU A 320 -0.43 14.10 31.20
CA LEU A 320 -0.85 14.91 30.05
C LEU A 320 -0.82 16.41 30.39
N LYS A 321 -1.28 16.82 31.57
CA LYS A 321 -1.16 18.21 32.05
C LYS A 321 0.31 18.62 32.13
N SER A 322 1.21 17.77 32.63
CA SER A 322 2.65 18.04 32.63
C SER A 322 3.21 18.18 31.21
N ALA A 323 2.76 17.36 30.27
CA ALA A 323 3.19 17.40 28.86
C ALA A 323 2.76 18.69 28.13
N LEU A 324 1.69 19.37 28.56
CA LEU A 324 1.31 20.70 28.05
C LEU A 324 2.38 21.78 28.30
N TYR A 325 3.27 21.57 29.28
CA TYR A 325 4.38 22.47 29.58
C TYR A 325 5.67 22.09 28.83
N SER A 326 5.61 21.15 27.89
CA SER A 326 6.77 20.76 27.09
C SER A 326 7.24 21.91 26.20
N SER A 327 8.55 22.01 25.98
CA SER A 327 9.13 22.93 25.00
C SER A 327 8.75 22.56 23.56
N ASN A 328 8.43 21.28 23.31
CA ASN A 328 8.10 20.77 21.98
C ASN A 328 6.60 20.92 21.68
N TRP A 329 6.29 21.52 20.52
CA TRP A 329 4.91 21.76 20.09
C TRP A 329 4.08 20.49 19.91
N TYR A 330 4.65 19.41 19.36
CA TYR A 330 3.93 18.15 19.11
C TYR A 330 3.52 17.46 20.41
N VAL A 331 4.39 17.50 21.42
CA VAL A 331 4.09 16.96 22.76
C VAL A 331 2.89 17.71 23.36
N ARG A 332 2.93 19.06 23.32
CA ARG A 332 1.82 19.89 23.81
C ARG A 332 0.52 19.64 23.04
N TYR A 333 0.59 19.56 21.72
CA TYR A 333 -0.58 19.36 20.86
C TYR A 333 -1.25 18.00 21.15
N ASN A 334 -0.46 16.92 21.17
CA ASN A 334 -0.98 15.58 21.46
C ASN A 334 -1.54 15.49 22.88
N ALA A 335 -0.90 16.13 23.86
CA ALA A 335 -1.40 16.17 25.24
C ALA A 335 -2.76 16.88 25.33
N ALA A 336 -2.93 18.01 24.64
CA ALA A 336 -4.18 18.74 24.60
C ALA A 336 -5.31 17.92 23.94
N VAL A 337 -5.01 17.27 22.81
CA VAL A 337 -5.94 16.37 22.10
C VAL A 337 -6.40 15.21 23.01
N SER A 338 -5.47 14.59 23.74
CA SER A 338 -5.76 13.45 24.62
C SER A 338 -6.57 13.85 25.86
N LEU A 339 -6.31 15.02 26.44
CA LEU A 339 -7.10 15.56 27.55
C LEU A 339 -8.55 15.85 27.13
N GLU A 340 -8.72 16.49 25.97
CA GLU A 340 -10.04 16.77 25.40
C GLU A 340 -10.83 15.48 25.15
N ALA A 341 -10.19 14.47 24.55
CA ALA A 341 -10.80 13.15 24.32
C ALA A 341 -11.14 12.40 25.62
N SER A 342 -10.53 12.77 26.74
CA SER A 342 -10.86 12.24 28.08
C SER A 342 -12.05 12.93 28.73
N GLY A 343 -12.73 13.84 28.03
CA GLY A 343 -13.92 14.53 28.51
C GLY A 343 -13.62 15.76 29.37
N PHE A 344 -12.35 16.17 29.48
CA PHE A 344 -12.00 17.41 30.17
C PHE A 344 -12.52 18.60 29.37
N SER A 345 -13.46 19.30 29.98
CA SER A 345 -13.93 20.57 29.49
C SER A 345 -12.82 21.61 29.62
N TYR A 346 -12.86 22.63 28.76
CA TYR A 346 -11.94 23.75 28.82
C TYR A 346 -11.92 24.46 30.19
N THR A 347 -13.06 24.41 30.89
CA THR A 347 -13.24 24.91 32.25
C THR A 347 -12.43 24.15 33.31
N GLU A 348 -12.14 22.87 33.10
CA GLU A 348 -11.32 22.04 34.01
C GLU A 348 -9.80 22.17 33.72
N LEU A 349 -9.46 22.91 32.67
CA LEU A 349 -8.09 23.28 32.27
C LEU A 349 -7.81 24.78 32.52
N ILE A 350 -8.66 25.47 33.29
CA ILE A 350 -8.47 26.87 33.68
C ILE A 350 -7.13 27.07 34.40
N ASP A 351 -6.69 26.09 35.19
CA ASP A 351 -5.38 26.11 35.87
C ASP A 351 -4.21 26.24 34.88
N VAL A 352 -4.29 25.56 33.74
CA VAL A 352 -3.29 25.64 32.67
C VAL A 352 -3.36 26.98 31.96
N MET A 353 -4.56 27.46 31.63
CA MET A 353 -4.76 28.75 30.97
C MET A 353 -4.33 29.95 31.82
N ALA A 354 -4.73 29.96 33.09
CA ALA A 354 -4.38 30.98 34.06
C ALA A 354 -2.94 30.82 34.58
N GLY A 355 -2.30 29.70 34.24
CA GLY A 355 -0.90 29.42 34.54
C GLY A 355 0.07 30.41 33.89
N LYS A 356 1.32 30.41 34.37
CA LYS A 356 2.37 31.33 33.90
C LYS A 356 3.03 30.88 32.59
N ASP A 357 2.81 29.63 32.17
CA ASP A 357 3.44 29.09 30.97
C ASP A 357 2.72 29.56 29.70
N ARG A 358 3.45 30.34 28.90
CA ARG A 358 2.93 30.91 27.66
C ARG A 358 2.61 29.82 26.62
N TYR A 359 3.45 28.80 26.50
CA TYR A 359 3.30 27.78 25.47
C TYR A 359 2.11 26.86 25.73
N ALA A 360 1.87 26.52 26.99
CA ALA A 360 0.70 25.76 27.41
C ALA A 360 -0.58 26.55 27.12
N ARG A 361 -0.61 27.85 27.46
CA ARG A 361 -1.77 28.73 27.18
C ARG A 361 -2.05 28.87 25.69
N GLU A 362 -1.03 29.20 24.89
CA GLU A 362 -1.17 29.34 23.43
C GLU A 362 -1.66 28.04 22.78
N MET A 363 -1.23 26.87 23.27
CA MET A 363 -1.71 25.58 22.75
C MET A 363 -3.21 25.39 23.04
N MET A 364 -3.65 25.71 24.26
CA MET A 364 -5.07 25.61 24.63
C MET A 364 -5.94 26.58 23.83
N GLU A 365 -5.47 27.80 23.59
CA GLU A 365 -6.13 28.79 22.72
C GLU A 365 -6.21 28.29 21.27
N TYR A 366 -5.12 27.72 20.75
CA TYR A 366 -5.08 27.15 19.41
C TYR A 366 -6.12 26.03 19.23
N ARG A 367 -6.19 25.08 20.18
CA ARG A 367 -7.15 23.97 20.14
C ARG A 367 -8.60 24.44 20.18
N LEU A 368 -8.92 25.46 20.98
CA LEU A 368 -10.25 26.08 20.95
C LEU A 368 -10.59 26.70 19.60
N GLY A 369 -9.63 27.41 19.01
CA GLY A 369 -9.80 28.00 17.68
C GLY A 369 -10.13 26.94 16.64
N GLU A 370 -9.41 25.82 16.69
CA GLU A 370 -9.61 24.67 15.80
C GLU A 370 -10.98 24.02 15.98
N GLN A 371 -11.43 23.77 17.23
CA GLN A 371 -12.76 23.24 17.52
C GLN A 371 -13.88 24.12 16.94
N ARG A 372 -13.82 25.44 17.16
CA ARG A 372 -14.82 26.38 16.63
C ARG A 372 -14.88 26.36 15.10
N LEU A 373 -13.72 26.24 14.45
CA LEU A 373 -13.66 26.11 12.99
C LEU A 373 -14.30 24.82 12.51
N MET A 374 -14.04 23.69 13.19
CA MET A 374 -14.66 22.40 12.87
C MET A 374 -16.18 22.41 13.07
N GLU A 375 -16.67 23.00 14.17
CA GLU A 375 -18.11 23.17 14.43
C GLU A 375 -18.76 24.02 13.34
N ASN A 376 -18.18 25.17 13.00
CA ASN A 376 -18.69 26.03 11.93
C ASN A 376 -18.73 25.33 10.56
N GLN A 377 -17.74 24.47 10.26
CA GLN A 377 -17.73 23.68 9.02
C GLN A 377 -18.78 22.58 9.00
N LYS A 378 -19.06 21.93 10.15
CA LYS A 378 -20.15 20.95 10.26
C LYS A 378 -21.51 21.60 10.04
N VAL A 379 -21.78 22.71 10.74
CA VAL A 379 -23.02 23.50 10.58
C VAL A 379 -23.19 23.98 9.13
N SER A 380 -22.12 24.42 8.47
CA SER A 380 -22.14 24.85 7.06
C SER A 380 -22.42 23.70 6.07
N LYS A 381 -22.01 22.47 6.38
CA LYS A 381 -22.29 21.28 5.55
C LYS A 381 -23.71 20.76 5.78
N GLU A 382 -24.19 20.75 7.01
CA GLU A 382 -25.57 20.36 7.36
C GLU A 382 -26.59 21.34 6.76
N GLY A 383 -26.33 22.65 6.83
CA GLY A 383 -27.17 23.67 6.19
C GLY A 383 -27.14 23.70 4.65
N ARG A 384 -26.26 22.93 3.99
CA ARG A 384 -26.22 22.73 2.53
C ARG A 384 -26.86 21.40 2.08
N GLY A 385 -27.21 20.52 3.02
CA GLY A 385 -27.90 19.24 2.75
C GLY A 385 -29.43 19.34 2.81
N GLU A 386 -29.97 20.49 3.24
CA GLU A 386 -31.42 20.75 3.36
C GLU A 386 -31.95 21.75 2.32
N ALA A 387 -31.24 21.99 1.22
CA ALA A 387 -31.67 22.89 0.13
C ALA A 387 -32.00 22.14 -1.16
#